data_AF-A0A9X2CDZ0-F1
#
_entry.id   AF-A0A9X2CDZ0-F1
#
_cell.length_a   1.000
_cell.length_b   1.000
_cell.length_c   1.000
_cell.angle_alpha   90.00
_cell.angle_beta   90.00
_cell.angle_gamma   90.00
#
_symmetry.space_group_name_H-M   'P 1'
#
loop_
_entity.id
_entity.type
_entity.pdbx_description
1 polymer ?
#
loop_
_entity_poly.entity_id
_entity_poly.type
_entity_poly.pdbx_seq_one_letter_code
_entity_poly.pdbx_strand_id
1 'polypeptide(L)'
;MNKVLRSLIVVGVVGITGCATPQNTFASKVKAESEKHLDVSQQWEQGQKDVKKGETLLADGRKAISKGNAQIREGEKLMTLARTNAQKQREAFQAMASSLTGAQNGKRAADLVERLDDIADAWEDADEMYVDAKDLIEDGNTNVAEGQSETEQGQALVTSGKTRMQQAESTYQQRTGQGLVEQMHLEEKPNNF
;
A
#
# COMPACT_ATOMS: atom_id res chain seq x y z
N MET A 1 -29.37 -1.32 49.91
CA MET A 1 -30.22 -0.27 49.31
C MET A 1 -29.41 0.45 48.24
N ASN A 2 -29.76 0.26 46.97
CA ASN A 2 -29.80 1.31 45.95
C ASN A 2 -30.51 0.73 44.71
N LYS A 3 -31.66 1.31 44.41
CA LYS A 3 -32.66 0.89 43.43
C LYS A 3 -32.21 1.31 42.02
N VAL A 4 -32.25 0.39 41.05
CA VAL A 4 -33.20 0.38 39.91
C VAL A 4 -33.39 1.74 39.24
N LEU A 5 -32.90 1.88 38.01
CA LEU A 5 -33.67 2.55 36.96
C LEU A 5 -33.43 1.89 35.59
N ARG A 6 -34.49 1.23 35.13
CA ARG A 6 -34.69 0.75 33.76
C ARG A 6 -34.82 1.95 32.84
N SER A 7 -34.21 1.91 31.66
CA SER A 7 -34.74 2.61 30.50
C SER A 7 -34.68 1.72 29.27
N LEU A 8 -35.88 1.25 28.88
CA LEU A 8 -36.18 0.66 27.58
C LEU A 8 -35.82 1.69 26.49
N ILE A 9 -35.00 1.31 25.52
CA ILE A 9 -34.98 1.99 24.22
C ILE A 9 -35.46 0.99 23.17
N VAL A 10 -36.48 1.47 22.47
CA VAL A 10 -37.36 0.82 21.53
C VAL A 10 -36.61 0.38 20.27
N VAL A 11 -36.98 -0.82 19.81
CA VAL A 11 -36.68 -1.41 18.51
C VAL A 11 -37.13 -0.46 17.40
N GLY A 12 -36.18 0.05 16.62
CA GLY A 12 -36.42 0.72 15.33
C GLY A 12 -35.71 -0.05 14.22
N VAL A 13 -36.35 -1.12 13.73
CA VAL A 13 -35.95 -1.78 12.47
C VAL A 13 -36.32 -0.83 11.34
N VAL A 14 -35.37 0.01 10.92
CA VAL A 14 -35.48 0.77 9.67
C VAL A 14 -35.10 -0.19 8.55
N GLY A 15 -36.12 -0.66 7.84
CA GLY A 15 -35.96 -1.36 6.58
C GLY A 15 -35.33 -0.42 5.56
N ILE A 16 -34.06 -0.65 5.24
CA ILE A 16 -33.40 0.01 4.13
C ILE A 16 -33.85 -0.75 2.88
N THR A 17 -34.93 -0.29 2.27
CA THR A 17 -35.26 -0.59 0.87
C THR A 17 -34.10 -0.07 0.03
N GLY A 18 -33.20 -0.98 -0.34
CA GLY A 18 -32.17 -0.73 -1.32
C GLY A 18 -32.82 -0.59 -2.69
N CYS A 19 -33.25 0.63 -3.02
CA CYS A 19 -33.41 1.02 -4.41
C CYS A 19 -32.04 0.94 -5.06
N ALA A 20 -31.75 -0.19 -5.71
CA ALA A 20 -30.72 -0.28 -6.72
C ALA A 20 -31.19 0.56 -7.91
N THR A 21 -31.15 1.89 -7.76
CA THR A 21 -31.23 2.78 -8.92
C THR A 21 -30.08 2.38 -9.84
N PRO A 22 -30.35 1.97 -11.09
CA PRO A 22 -29.28 1.68 -12.03
C PRO A 22 -28.39 2.92 -12.08
N GLN A 23 -27.10 2.75 -11.77
CA GLN A 23 -26.14 3.86 -11.84
C GLN A 23 -26.13 4.35 -13.29
N ASN A 24 -26.79 5.48 -13.54
CA ASN A 24 -26.77 6.21 -14.80
C ASN A 24 -25.35 6.77 -15.00
N THR A 25 -24.42 5.91 -15.39
CA THR A 25 -23.07 6.31 -15.77
C THR A 25 -23.09 6.92 -17.16
N PHE A 26 -22.14 7.80 -17.47
CA PHE A 26 -22.01 8.38 -18.82
C PHE A 26 -22.02 7.29 -19.90
N ALA A 27 -21.24 6.21 -19.73
CA ALA A 27 -21.22 5.09 -20.68
C ALA A 27 -22.60 4.45 -20.90
N SER A 28 -23.40 4.26 -19.84
CA SER A 28 -24.74 3.67 -19.98
C SER A 28 -25.72 4.62 -20.68
N LYS A 29 -25.60 5.94 -20.45
CA LYS A 29 -26.34 6.95 -21.21
C LYS A 29 -25.95 6.97 -22.70
N VAL A 30 -24.65 6.99 -23.02
CA VAL A 30 -24.14 6.97 -24.41
C VAL A 30 -24.54 5.70 -25.15
N LYS A 31 -24.56 4.56 -24.45
CA LYS A 31 -24.95 3.27 -25.02
C LYS A 31 -26.45 3.17 -25.28
N ALA A 32 -27.28 3.75 -24.42
CA ALA A 32 -28.74 3.88 -24.65
C ALA A 32 -29.05 4.88 -25.77
N GLU A 33 -28.28 5.97 -25.80
CA GLU A 33 -27.94 6.86 -26.92
C GLU A 33 -28.28 6.41 -28.34
N SER A 34 -27.44 5.50 -28.85
CA SER A 34 -27.40 5.06 -30.24
C SER A 34 -26.30 4.00 -30.42
N GLU A 35 -26.54 3.00 -31.30
CA GLU A 35 -25.48 2.09 -31.79
C GLU A 35 -24.26 2.84 -32.37
N LYS A 36 -24.45 4.08 -32.84
CA LYS A 36 -23.44 4.97 -33.43
C LYS A 36 -22.40 5.54 -32.44
N HIS A 37 -22.57 5.34 -31.13
CA HIS A 37 -21.62 5.83 -30.11
C HIS A 37 -21.00 4.71 -29.25
N LEU A 38 -21.10 3.46 -29.71
CA LEU A 38 -20.52 2.30 -29.02
C LEU A 38 -19.02 2.49 -28.75
N ASP A 39 -18.27 3.04 -29.70
CA ASP A 39 -16.83 3.32 -29.56
C ASP A 39 -16.53 4.27 -28.39
N VAL A 40 -17.33 5.33 -28.24
CA VAL A 40 -17.16 6.32 -27.16
C VAL A 40 -17.49 5.71 -25.80
N SER A 41 -18.57 4.94 -25.71
CA SER A 41 -18.94 4.24 -24.48
C SER A 41 -17.85 3.24 -24.05
N GLN A 42 -17.26 2.50 -24.99
CA GLN A 42 -16.17 1.56 -24.73
C GLN A 42 -14.89 2.26 -24.26
N GLN A 43 -14.52 3.39 -24.86
CA GLN A 43 -13.37 4.18 -24.42
C GLN A 43 -13.55 4.68 -22.99
N TRP A 44 -14.75 5.17 -22.64
CA TRP A 44 -15.06 5.59 -21.28
C TRP A 44 -15.01 4.42 -20.29
N GLU A 45 -15.60 3.27 -20.62
CA GLU A 45 -15.54 2.07 -19.79
C GLU A 45 -14.10 1.58 -19.57
N GLN A 46 -13.27 1.60 -20.62
CA GLN A 46 -11.86 1.26 -20.48
C GLN A 46 -11.13 2.26 -19.58
N GLY A 47 -11.40 3.56 -19.71
CA GLY A 47 -10.81 4.58 -18.84
C GLY A 47 -11.20 4.38 -17.37
N GLN A 48 -12.45 4.01 -17.09
CA GLN A 48 -12.89 3.65 -15.73
C GLN A 48 -12.15 2.41 -15.20
N LYS A 49 -11.94 1.38 -16.03
CA LYS A 49 -11.16 0.19 -15.65
C LYS A 49 -9.70 0.56 -15.34
N ASP A 50 -9.09 1.41 -16.15
CA ASP A 50 -7.73 1.90 -15.95
C ASP A 50 -7.63 2.68 -14.63
N VAL A 51 -8.56 3.61 -14.36
CA VAL A 51 -8.61 4.34 -13.08
C VAL A 51 -8.74 3.38 -11.90
N LYS A 52 -9.70 2.45 -11.94
CA LYS A 52 -9.90 1.49 -10.85
C LYS A 52 -8.67 0.62 -10.60
N LYS A 53 -8.04 0.11 -11.66
CA LYS A 53 -6.80 -0.67 -11.54
C LYS A 53 -5.67 0.19 -10.96
N GLY A 54 -5.56 1.44 -11.40
CA GLY A 54 -4.57 2.38 -10.89
C GLY A 54 -4.77 2.70 -9.41
N GLU A 55 -6.00 2.88 -8.96
CA GLU A 55 -6.33 3.07 -7.54
C GLU A 55 -5.96 1.87 -6.68
N THR A 56 -6.16 0.65 -7.19
CA THR A 56 -5.68 -0.58 -6.52
C THR A 56 -4.16 -0.59 -6.38
N LEU A 57 -3.41 -0.33 -7.47
CA LEU A 57 -1.95 -0.27 -7.40
C LEU A 57 -1.43 0.83 -6.47
N LEU A 58 -2.09 1.99 -6.42
CA LEU A 58 -1.75 3.04 -5.46
C LEU A 58 -1.97 2.60 -4.01
N ALA A 59 -3.03 1.83 -3.74
CA ALA A 59 -3.30 1.31 -2.40
C ALA A 59 -2.29 0.22 -1.99
N ASP A 60 -2.02 -0.71 -2.90
CA ASP A 60 -1.05 -1.79 -2.69
C ASP A 60 0.37 -1.22 -2.50
N GLY A 61 0.76 -0.25 -3.34
CA GLY A 61 2.08 0.37 -3.25
C GLY A 61 2.30 1.12 -1.94
N ARG A 62 1.28 1.82 -1.44
CA ARG A 62 1.33 2.45 -0.10
C ARG A 62 1.47 1.42 1.01
N LYS A 63 0.79 0.28 0.90
CA LYS A 63 0.89 -0.82 1.87
C LYS A 63 2.28 -1.44 1.84
N ALA A 64 2.85 -1.69 0.67
CA ALA A 64 4.21 -2.20 0.50
C ALA A 64 5.26 -1.24 1.08
N ILE A 65 5.18 0.06 0.77
CA ILE A 65 6.04 1.09 1.36
C ILE A 65 5.90 1.13 2.89
N SER A 66 4.67 1.05 3.41
CA SER A 66 4.45 1.05 4.87
C SER A 66 5.07 -0.19 5.53
N LYS A 67 4.91 -1.37 4.93
CA LYS A 67 5.51 -2.62 5.42
C LYS A 67 7.03 -2.54 5.38
N GLY A 68 7.60 -2.09 4.26
CA GLY A 68 9.05 -1.98 4.10
C GLY A 68 9.68 -1.03 5.10
N ASN A 69 9.07 0.14 5.34
CA ASN A 69 9.52 1.07 6.39
C ASN A 69 9.42 0.47 7.80
N ALA A 70 8.46 -0.41 8.08
CA ALA A 70 8.37 -1.07 9.37
C ALA A 70 9.53 -2.07 9.56
N GLN A 71 9.83 -2.88 8.54
CA GLN A 71 10.94 -3.83 8.55
C GLN A 71 12.30 -3.12 8.68
N ILE A 72 12.52 -2.02 7.94
CA ILE A 72 13.76 -1.23 8.06
C ILE A 72 13.95 -0.74 9.50
N ARG A 73 12.91 -0.16 10.12
CA ARG A 73 12.99 0.33 11.51
C ARG A 73 13.25 -0.81 12.51
N GLU A 74 12.70 -1.99 12.26
CA GLU A 74 12.92 -3.16 13.10
C GLU A 74 14.36 -3.65 12.97
N GLY A 75 14.87 -3.77 11.74
CA GLY A 75 16.26 -4.11 11.48
C GLY A 75 17.23 -3.08 12.09
N GLU A 76 16.97 -1.78 11.97
CA GLU A 76 17.80 -0.73 12.61
C GLU A 76 17.86 -0.87 14.14
N LYS A 77 16.74 -1.24 14.77
CA LYS A 77 16.71 -1.52 16.22
C LYS A 77 17.55 -2.75 16.56
N LEU A 78 17.42 -3.82 15.79
CA LEU A 78 18.22 -5.04 15.98
C LEU A 78 19.71 -4.78 15.75
N MET A 79 20.12 -4.01 14.73
CA MET A 79 21.52 -3.61 14.54
C MET A 79 22.07 -2.85 15.76
N THR A 80 21.26 -1.97 16.34
CA THR A 80 21.63 -1.22 17.54
C THR A 80 21.82 -2.14 18.74
N LEU A 81 20.93 -3.12 18.91
CA LEU A 81 21.00 -4.09 19.98
C LEU A 81 22.19 -5.04 19.82
N ALA A 82 22.39 -5.59 18.62
CA ALA A 82 23.54 -6.40 18.24
C ALA A 82 24.86 -5.67 18.55
N ARG A 83 25.01 -4.42 18.09
CA ARG A 83 26.20 -3.59 18.37
C ARG A 83 26.41 -3.37 19.87
N THR A 84 25.34 -3.12 20.62
CA THR A 84 25.42 -2.91 22.07
C THR A 84 25.85 -4.19 22.78
N ASN A 85 25.32 -5.34 22.38
CA ASN A 85 25.67 -6.64 22.95
C ASN A 85 27.13 -6.99 22.62
N ALA A 86 27.54 -6.92 21.36
CA ALA A 86 28.92 -7.15 20.95
C ALA A 86 29.91 -6.24 21.71
N GLN A 87 29.57 -4.96 21.93
CA GLN A 87 30.40 -4.04 22.72
C GLN A 87 30.51 -4.48 24.18
N LYS A 88 29.40 -4.89 24.83
CA LYS A 88 29.42 -5.41 26.20
C LYS A 88 30.29 -6.67 26.30
N GLN A 89 30.18 -7.58 25.34
CA GLN A 89 30.98 -8.81 25.35
C GLN A 89 32.46 -8.53 25.09
N ARG A 90 32.78 -7.52 24.28
CA ARG A 90 34.15 -7.03 24.11
C ARG A 90 34.73 -6.52 25.44
N GLU A 91 33.95 -5.73 26.18
CA GLU A 91 34.36 -5.20 27.49
C GLU A 91 34.52 -6.32 28.52
N ALA A 92 33.61 -7.30 28.56
CA ALA A 92 33.69 -8.47 29.42
C ALA A 92 34.96 -9.30 29.12
N PHE A 93 35.24 -9.53 27.84
CA PHE A 93 36.46 -10.23 27.41
C PHE A 93 37.71 -9.47 27.83
N GLN A 94 37.78 -8.16 27.61
CA GLN A 94 38.92 -7.33 28.00
C GLN A 94 39.14 -7.34 29.52
N ALA A 95 38.06 -7.20 30.30
CA ALA A 95 38.10 -7.27 31.75
C ALA A 95 38.63 -8.64 32.21
N MET A 96 38.14 -9.73 31.61
CA MET A 96 38.65 -11.05 31.92
C MET A 96 40.11 -11.23 31.55
N ALA A 97 40.50 -10.81 30.34
CA ALA A 97 41.87 -10.91 29.84
C ALA A 97 42.86 -10.21 30.78
N SER A 98 42.47 -9.06 31.33
CA SER A 98 43.27 -8.33 32.32
C SER A 98 43.45 -9.08 33.66
N SER A 99 42.54 -10.01 33.98
CA SER A 99 42.56 -10.81 35.21
C SER A 99 43.30 -12.16 35.08
N LEU A 100 43.74 -12.52 33.86
CA LEU A 100 44.39 -13.80 33.56
C LEU A 100 45.77 -13.97 34.22
N THR A 101 46.45 -12.88 34.57
CA THR A 101 47.76 -12.91 35.27
C THR A 101 47.69 -13.53 36.68
N GLY A 102 46.49 -13.81 37.20
CA GLY A 102 46.25 -14.40 38.52
C GLY A 102 45.70 -15.84 38.53
N ALA A 103 45.69 -16.58 37.41
CA ALA A 103 45.23 -17.97 37.36
C ALA A 103 46.23 -18.92 38.06
N GLN A 104 46.20 -18.93 39.40
CA GLN A 104 47.19 -19.63 40.24
C GLN A 104 46.89 -21.13 40.47
N ASN A 105 45.76 -21.65 39.99
CA ASN A 105 45.40 -23.08 40.11
C ASN A 105 44.37 -23.53 39.06
N GLY A 106 44.21 -24.84 38.91
CA GLY A 106 43.33 -25.46 37.91
C GLY A 106 41.84 -25.15 38.07
N LYS A 107 41.33 -24.96 39.30
CA LYS A 107 39.93 -24.59 39.52
C LYS A 107 39.63 -23.21 38.92
N ARG A 108 40.50 -22.23 39.20
CA ARG A 108 40.36 -20.88 38.63
C ARG A 108 40.49 -20.87 37.12
N ALA A 109 41.32 -21.76 36.54
CA ALA A 109 41.42 -21.91 35.10
C ALA A 109 40.11 -22.44 34.50
N ALA A 110 39.44 -23.41 35.14
CA ALA A 110 38.14 -23.91 34.69
C ALA A 110 37.06 -22.81 34.73
N ASP A 111 36.97 -22.06 35.84
CA ASP A 111 36.02 -20.94 35.96
C ASP A 111 36.24 -19.85 34.90
N LEU A 112 37.49 -19.64 34.46
CA LEU A 112 37.82 -18.69 33.39
C LEU A 112 37.39 -19.21 32.02
N VAL A 113 37.58 -20.50 31.75
CA VAL A 113 37.15 -21.13 30.49
C VAL A 113 35.63 -21.08 30.35
N GLU A 114 34.88 -21.40 31.41
CA GLU A 114 33.41 -21.32 31.42
C GLU A 114 32.93 -19.91 31.06
N ARG A 115 33.52 -18.88 31.65
CA ARG A 115 33.16 -17.50 31.31
C ARG A 115 33.58 -17.09 29.89
N LEU A 116 34.64 -17.67 29.34
CA LEU A 116 35.03 -17.41 27.95
C LEU A 116 34.02 -18.02 26.98
N ASP A 117 33.49 -19.19 27.34
CA ASP A 117 32.39 -19.87 26.63
C ASP A 117 31.14 -18.98 26.63
N ASP A 118 30.69 -18.51 27.80
CA ASP A 118 29.55 -17.60 27.93
C ASP A 118 29.69 -16.32 27.09
N ILE A 119 30.91 -15.77 27.03
CA ILE A 119 31.22 -14.60 26.21
C ILE A 119 31.11 -14.97 24.72
N ALA A 120 31.69 -16.09 24.31
CA ALA A 120 31.68 -16.55 22.93
C ALA A 120 30.25 -16.79 22.43
N ASP A 121 29.42 -17.47 23.20
CA ASP A 121 28.00 -17.71 22.89
C ASP A 121 27.27 -16.37 22.72
N ALA A 122 27.48 -15.41 23.63
CA ALA A 122 26.85 -14.10 23.53
C ALA A 122 27.37 -13.24 22.36
N TRP A 123 28.56 -13.53 21.83
CA TRP A 123 29.05 -12.93 20.59
C TRP A 123 28.37 -13.54 19.38
N GLU A 124 28.17 -14.86 19.37
CA GLU A 124 27.43 -15.57 18.31
C GLU A 124 25.99 -15.05 18.23
N ASP A 125 25.28 -14.95 19.37
CA ASP A 125 23.96 -14.34 19.45
C ASP A 125 23.93 -12.92 18.85
N ALA A 126 24.95 -12.11 19.17
CA ALA A 126 25.02 -10.74 18.66
C ALA A 126 25.27 -10.68 17.15
N ASP A 127 26.00 -11.66 16.59
CA ASP A 127 26.24 -11.79 15.15
C ASP A 127 24.97 -12.26 14.42
N GLU A 128 24.26 -13.26 14.96
CA GLU A 128 22.97 -13.70 14.44
C GLU A 128 21.96 -12.54 14.38
N MET A 129 21.85 -11.76 15.46
CA MET A 129 21.00 -10.57 15.48
C MET A 129 21.40 -9.54 14.42
N TYR A 130 22.69 -9.42 14.10
CA TYR A 130 23.17 -8.51 13.07
C TYR A 130 22.79 -9.01 11.66
N VAL A 131 22.87 -10.32 11.43
CA VAL A 131 22.43 -10.96 10.18
C VAL A 131 20.93 -10.77 9.98
N ASP A 132 20.11 -11.12 10.98
CA ASP A 132 18.66 -10.94 10.95
C ASP A 132 18.26 -9.48 10.70
N ALA A 133 18.97 -8.54 11.34
CA ALA A 133 18.76 -7.12 11.14
C ALA A 133 19.00 -6.68 9.70
N LYS A 134 20.05 -7.20 9.08
CA LYS A 134 20.41 -6.88 7.69
C LYS A 134 19.36 -7.42 6.73
N ASP A 135 18.90 -8.66 6.95
CA ASP A 135 17.88 -9.29 6.13
C ASP A 135 16.56 -8.51 6.20
N LEU A 136 16.16 -8.05 7.39
CA LEU A 136 14.99 -7.18 7.55
C LEU A 136 15.12 -5.85 6.81
N ILE A 137 16.30 -5.25 6.81
CA ILE A 137 16.55 -4.00 6.06
C ILE A 137 16.51 -4.27 4.55
N GLU A 138 17.06 -5.37 4.08
CA GLU A 138 17.06 -5.76 2.67
C GLU A 138 15.64 -6.05 2.17
N ASP A 139 14.89 -6.87 2.89
CA ASP A 139 13.46 -7.11 2.62
C ASP A 139 12.67 -5.82 2.66
N GLY A 140 12.94 -4.97 3.65
CA GLY A 140 12.26 -3.70 3.81
C GLY A 140 12.50 -2.76 2.63
N ASN A 141 13.74 -2.67 2.14
CA ASN A 141 14.09 -1.90 0.95
C ASN A 141 13.43 -2.47 -0.31
N THR A 142 13.34 -3.79 -0.43
CA THR A 142 12.63 -4.46 -1.53
C THR A 142 11.15 -4.07 -1.55
N ASN A 143 10.46 -4.15 -0.41
CA ASN A 143 9.05 -3.75 -0.32
C ASN A 143 8.84 -2.25 -0.59
N VAL A 144 9.79 -1.38 -0.22
CA VAL A 144 9.74 0.06 -0.57
C VAL A 144 9.88 0.26 -2.08
N ALA A 145 10.83 -0.41 -2.72
CA ALA A 145 11.04 -0.31 -4.16
C ALA A 145 9.84 -0.83 -4.97
N GLU A 146 9.30 -1.99 -4.58
CA GLU A 146 8.07 -2.54 -5.16
C GLU A 146 6.91 -1.55 -5.02
N GLY A 147 6.70 -1.00 -3.82
CA GLY A 147 5.60 -0.08 -3.60
C GLY A 147 5.75 1.26 -4.31
N GLN A 148 6.99 1.73 -4.55
CA GLN A 148 7.26 2.88 -5.41
C GLN A 148 6.89 2.58 -6.86
N SER A 149 7.28 1.42 -7.38
CA SER A 149 6.93 0.99 -8.74
C SER A 149 5.41 0.87 -8.93
N GLU A 150 4.71 0.25 -7.98
CA GLU A 150 3.25 0.16 -8.01
C GLU A 150 2.59 1.53 -7.96
N THR A 151 3.13 2.46 -7.16
CA THR A 151 2.62 3.83 -7.08
C THR A 151 2.77 4.57 -8.42
N GLU A 152 3.93 4.43 -9.06
CA GLU A 152 4.20 5.04 -10.38
C GLU A 152 3.26 4.47 -11.46
N GLN A 153 3.15 3.15 -11.54
CA GLN A 153 2.25 2.48 -12.48
C GLN A 153 0.78 2.85 -12.22
N GLY A 154 0.39 2.91 -10.94
CA GLY A 154 -0.95 3.31 -10.54
C GLY A 154 -1.28 4.74 -10.95
N GLN A 155 -0.35 5.68 -10.74
CA GLN A 155 -0.50 7.08 -11.16
C GLN A 155 -0.63 7.21 -12.68
N ALA A 156 0.15 6.45 -13.44
CA ALA A 156 0.07 6.42 -14.90
C ALA A 156 -1.29 5.92 -15.40
N LEU A 157 -1.83 4.85 -14.80
CA LEU A 157 -3.15 4.31 -15.12
C LEU A 157 -4.29 5.28 -14.77
N VAL A 158 -4.25 5.89 -13.59
CA VAL A 158 -5.25 6.90 -13.20
C VAL A 158 -5.23 8.09 -14.16
N THR A 159 -4.05 8.56 -14.53
CA THR A 159 -3.89 9.70 -15.44
C THR A 159 -4.40 9.37 -16.83
N SER A 160 -3.94 8.26 -17.42
CA SER A 160 -4.36 7.83 -18.76
C SER A 160 -5.86 7.49 -18.83
N GLY A 161 -6.41 6.83 -17.79
CA GLY A 161 -7.83 6.53 -17.70
C GLY A 161 -8.70 7.79 -17.63
N LYS A 162 -8.31 8.79 -16.82
CA LYS A 162 -8.99 10.09 -16.76
C LYS A 162 -8.94 10.83 -18.09
N THR A 163 -7.78 10.87 -18.75
CA THR A 163 -7.64 11.48 -20.08
C THR A 163 -8.53 10.80 -21.10
N ARG A 164 -8.58 9.47 -21.12
CA ARG A 164 -9.44 8.70 -22.04
C ARG A 164 -10.91 8.98 -21.80
N MET A 165 -11.35 9.04 -20.54
CA MET A 165 -12.72 9.41 -20.19
C MET A 165 -13.07 10.83 -20.65
N GLN A 166 -12.20 11.81 -20.41
CA GLN A 166 -12.40 13.19 -20.87
C GLN A 166 -12.48 13.31 -22.40
N GLN A 167 -11.63 12.57 -23.13
CA GLN A 167 -11.67 12.52 -24.59
C GLN A 167 -12.96 11.89 -25.12
N ALA A 168 -13.41 10.81 -24.48
CA ALA A 168 -14.67 10.17 -24.81
C ALA A 168 -15.85 11.13 -24.59
N GLU A 169 -15.88 11.84 -23.47
CA GLU A 169 -16.91 12.84 -23.18
C GLU A 169 -16.90 14.00 -24.18
N SER A 170 -15.73 14.56 -24.49
CA SER A 170 -15.59 15.60 -25.50
C SER A 170 -16.06 15.14 -26.88
N THR A 171 -15.74 13.90 -27.27
CA THR A 171 -16.13 13.34 -28.57
C THR A 171 -17.64 13.15 -28.65
N TYR A 172 -18.25 12.65 -27.58
CA TYR A 172 -19.71 12.53 -27.51
C TYR A 172 -20.38 13.90 -27.61
N GLN A 173 -19.93 14.90 -26.84
CA GLN A 173 -20.49 16.26 -26.87
C GLN A 173 -20.39 16.89 -28.27
N GLN A 174 -19.28 16.69 -29.00
CA GLN A 174 -19.14 17.14 -30.38
C GLN A 174 -20.15 16.47 -31.32
N ARG A 175 -20.30 15.14 -31.23
CA ARG A 175 -21.23 14.39 -32.09
C ARG A 175 -22.69 14.74 -31.81
N THR A 176 -23.07 14.89 -30.54
CA THR A 176 -24.45 15.26 -30.16
C THR A 176 -24.73 16.75 -30.40
N GLY A 177 -23.72 17.61 -30.29
CA GLY A 177 -23.82 19.03 -30.56
C GLY A 177 -23.90 19.38 -32.05
N GLN A 178 -23.20 18.65 -32.93
CA GLN A 178 -23.28 18.84 -34.38
C GLN A 178 -24.59 18.30 -34.98
N GLY A 179 -25.16 17.22 -34.43
CA GLY A 179 -26.42 16.64 -34.93
C GLY A 179 -27.66 17.55 -34.81
N LEU A 180 -27.66 18.48 -33.84
CA LEU A 180 -28.75 19.46 -33.67
C LEU A 180 -28.68 20.59 -34.71
N VAL A 181 -27.50 20.93 -35.23
CA VAL A 181 -27.33 22.01 -36.20
C VAL A 181 -27.59 21.52 -37.63
N GLU A 182 -27.22 20.28 -37.94
CA GLU A 182 -27.43 19.69 -39.28
C GLU A 182 -28.89 19.29 -39.55
N GLN A 183 -29.69 18.98 -38.53
CA GLN A 183 -31.12 18.72 -38.70
C GLN A 183 -31.97 19.99 -38.90
N MET A 184 -31.48 21.18 -38.51
CA MET A 184 -32.18 22.44 -38.82
C MET A 184 -31.99 22.93 -40.26
N HIS A 185 -31.03 22.38 -41.02
CA HIS A 185 -30.74 22.84 -42.39
C HIS A 185 -31.34 21.94 -43.50
N LEU A 186 -32.11 20.91 -43.15
CA LEU A 186 -32.75 20.02 -44.13
C LEU A 186 -34.26 20.26 -44.34
N GLU A 187 -34.86 21.25 -43.68
CA GLU A 187 -36.31 21.53 -43.75
C GLU A 187 -36.71 22.90 -44.38
N GLU A 188 -35.82 23.59 -45.09
CA GLU A 188 -36.21 24.70 -45.96
C GLU A 188 -36.03 24.35 -47.44
N LYS A 189 -36.92 23.49 -47.95
CA LYS A 189 -37.27 23.54 -49.37
C LYS A 189 -38.34 24.62 -49.55
N PRO A 190 -38.10 25.68 -50.32
CA PRO A 190 -39.14 26.65 -50.65
C PRO A 190 -40.18 25.95 -51.54
N ASN A 191 -41.39 25.75 -51.01
CA ASN A 191 -42.55 25.43 -51.82
C ASN A 191 -42.91 26.68 -52.64
N ASN A 192 -42.42 26.73 -53.86
CA ASN A 192 -42.96 27.61 -54.89
C ASN A 192 -44.27 27.00 -55.40
N PHE A 193 -45.41 27.55 -54.96
CA PHE A 193 -46.67 27.58 -55.70
C PHE A 193 -47.43 28.86 -55.35
#